data_AF-A0A2V9YL72-F1
#
_entry.id   AF-A0A2V9YL72-F1
#
_cell.length_a   1.000
_cell.length_b   1.000
_cell.length_c   1.000
_cell.angle_alpha   90.00
_cell.angle_beta   90.00
_cell.angle_gamma   90.00
#
_symmetry.space_group_name_H-M   'P 1'
#
loop_
_entity.id
_entity.type
_entity.pdbx_description
1 polymer ?
#
loop_
_entity_poly.entity_id
_entity_poly.type
_entity_poly.pdbx_seq_one_letter_code
_entity_poly.pdbx_strand_id
1 'polypeptide(L)'
;MHTVAATHDESKAQYFWVWGALLVLTGVEVFLAYEQFFQPVRMLEVLMVLSVIKAALIIAYFMHLMFEVPFMRFMLMAAIVACLCLMCIFFADAMRILSLGVK
;
A
#
# COMPACT_ATOMS: atom_id res chain seq x y z
N MET A 1 25.47 39.62 -10.91
CA MET A 1 24.09 39.82 -10.42
C MET A 1 23.51 38.43 -10.16
N HIS A 2 23.14 38.16 -8.91
CA HIS A 2 22.86 36.84 -8.35
C HIS A 2 21.41 36.42 -8.69
N THR A 3 21.22 35.44 -9.56
CA THR A 3 19.91 34.79 -9.79
C THR A 3 19.99 33.33 -9.36
N VAL A 4 19.85 33.10 -8.06
CA VAL A 4 19.64 31.77 -7.47
C VAL A 4 18.37 31.89 -6.62
N ALA A 5 17.21 31.76 -7.26
CA ALA A 5 15.91 31.87 -6.60
C ALA A 5 14.89 30.86 -7.14
N ALA A 6 15.30 29.59 -7.31
CA ALA A 6 14.39 28.56 -7.85
C ALA A 6 14.66 27.13 -7.34
N THR A 7 15.02 26.91 -6.08
CA THR A 7 15.32 25.55 -5.59
C THR A 7 14.87 25.28 -4.15
N HIS A 8 13.61 25.56 -3.78
CA HIS A 8 13.05 25.10 -2.49
C HIS A 8 11.57 24.68 -2.50
N ASP A 9 10.83 24.78 -3.62
CA ASP A 9 9.39 24.42 -3.68
C ASP A 9 9.10 22.99 -4.19
N GLU A 10 10.03 22.34 -4.90
CA GLU A 10 9.76 21.03 -5.52
C GLU A 10 9.43 19.92 -4.51
N SER A 11 10.05 19.93 -3.33
CA SER A 11 9.81 18.86 -2.34
C SER A 11 8.39 18.89 -1.79
N LYS A 12 7.84 20.07 -1.50
CA LYS A 12 6.47 20.20 -0.97
C LYS A 12 5.43 19.87 -2.02
N ALA A 13 5.63 20.33 -3.26
CA ALA A 13 4.72 20.07 -4.37
C ALA A 13 4.53 18.56 -4.61
N GLN A 14 5.61 17.77 -4.51
CA GLN A 14 5.55 16.33 -4.67
C GLN A 14 4.66 15.66 -3.60
N TYR A 15 4.81 16.03 -2.32
CA TYR A 15 3.95 15.47 -1.26
C TYR A 15 2.48 15.83 -1.42
N PHE A 16 2.17 17.07 -1.83
CA PHE A 16 0.80 17.48 -2.10
C PHE A 16 0.19 16.74 -3.28
N TRP A 17 0.98 16.45 -4.31
CA TRP A 17 0.53 15.67 -5.46
C TRP A 17 0.23 14.21 -5.07
N VAL A 18 1.10 13.55 -4.30
CA VAL A 18 0.84 12.19 -3.80
C VAL A 18 -0.33 12.16 -2.84
N TRP A 19 -0.47 13.16 -1.96
CA TRP A 19 -1.64 13.30 -1.09
C TRP A 19 -2.94 13.37 -1.91
N GLY A 20 -2.98 14.19 -2.96
CA GLY A 20 -4.11 14.28 -3.87
C GLY A 20 -4.42 12.95 -4.55
N ALA A 21 -3.40 12.24 -5.03
CA ALA A 21 -3.55 10.92 -5.62
C ALA A 21 -4.12 9.89 -4.62
N LEU A 22 -3.65 9.89 -3.37
CA LEU A 22 -4.17 9.02 -2.30
C LEU A 22 -5.64 9.33 -1.96
N LEU A 23 -6.02 10.61 -1.95
CA LEU A 23 -7.40 11.03 -1.74
C LEU A 23 -8.29 10.49 -2.87
N VAL A 24 -7.90 10.73 -4.13
CA VAL A 24 -8.64 10.24 -5.31
C VAL A 24 -8.78 8.72 -5.29
N LEU A 25 -7.69 8.00 -5.01
CA LEU A 25 -7.70 6.53 -4.92
C LEU A 25 -8.69 6.05 -3.86
N THR A 26 -8.71 6.69 -2.69
CA THR A 26 -9.64 6.37 -1.60
C THR A 26 -11.09 6.69 -1.99
N GLY A 27 -11.32 7.81 -2.67
CA GLY A 27 -12.64 8.17 -3.18
C GLY A 27 -13.18 7.14 -4.17
N VAL A 28 -12.32 6.65 -5.07
CA VAL A 28 -12.65 5.57 -6.02
C VAL A 28 -12.95 4.27 -5.28
N GLU A 29 -12.17 3.88 -4.29
CA GLU A 29 -12.42 2.68 -3.47
C GLU A 29 -13.79 2.75 -2.79
N VAL A 30 -14.11 3.87 -2.13
CA VAL A 30 -15.39 4.06 -1.44
C VAL A 30 -16.56 4.05 -2.43
N PHE A 31 -16.43 4.73 -3.56
CA PHE A 31 -17.44 4.75 -4.60
C PHE A 31 -17.71 3.35 -5.17
N LEU A 32 -16.65 2.61 -5.49
CA LEU A 32 -16.75 1.27 -6.05
C LEU A 32 -17.33 0.26 -5.05
N ALA A 33 -16.98 0.40 -3.78
CA ALA A 33 -17.53 -0.42 -2.70
C ALA A 33 -19.01 -0.13 -2.43
N TYR A 34 -19.46 1.12 -2.60
CA TYR A 34 -20.85 1.51 -2.36
C TYR A 34 -21.80 1.05 -3.47
N GLU A 35 -21.43 1.29 -4.73
CA GLU A 35 -22.27 0.96 -5.89
C GLU A 35 -22.25 -0.54 -6.25
N GLN A 36 -21.32 -1.31 -5.70
CA GLN A 36 -21.18 -2.76 -5.91
C GLN A 36 -21.29 -3.17 -7.39
N PHE A 37 -20.65 -2.42 -8.29
CA PHE A 37 -20.72 -2.60 -9.75
C PHE A 37 -20.34 -4.01 -10.25
N PHE A 38 -19.58 -4.77 -9.46
CA PHE A 38 -19.06 -6.08 -9.83
C PHE A 38 -19.58 -7.20 -8.93
N GLN A 39 -19.46 -8.43 -9.44
CA GLN A 39 -19.63 -9.63 -8.61
C GLN A 39 -18.72 -9.56 -7.37
N PRO A 40 -19.18 -10.04 -6.19
CA PRO A 40 -18.49 -9.83 -4.91
C PRO A 40 -17.00 -10.19 -4.94
N VAL A 41 -16.65 -11.28 -5.62
CA VAL A 41 -15.27 -11.76 -5.76
C VAL A 41 -14.40 -10.78 -6.55
N ARG A 42 -14.90 -10.28 -7.69
CA ARG A 42 -14.17 -9.30 -8.52
C ARG A 42 -14.07 -7.94 -7.87
N MET A 43 -15.08 -7.54 -7.09
CA MET A 43 -15.01 -6.31 -6.29
C MET A 43 -13.89 -6.38 -5.27
N LEU A 44 -13.79 -7.50 -4.53
CA LEU A 44 -12.71 -7.70 -3.56
C LEU A 44 -11.32 -7.69 -4.22
N GLU A 45 -11.18 -8.32 -5.37
CA GLU A 45 -9.92 -8.32 -6.13
C GLU A 45 -9.49 -6.89 -6.51
N VAL A 46 -10.41 -6.10 -7.09
CA VAL A 46 -10.11 -4.71 -7.49
C VAL A 46 -9.77 -3.86 -6.27
N LEU A 47 -10.55 -3.94 -5.19
CA LEU A 47 -10.28 -3.17 -3.97
C LEU A 47 -8.94 -3.57 -3.33
N MET A 48 -8.56 -4.85 -3.40
CA MET A 48 -7.28 -5.32 -2.89
C MET A 48 -6.11 -4.74 -3.72
N VAL A 49 -6.23 -4.74 -5.05
CA VAL A 49 -5.24 -4.12 -5.93
C VAL A 49 -5.10 -2.61 -5.68
N LEU A 50 -6.22 -1.89 -5.53
CA LEU A 50 -6.19 -0.46 -5.22
C LEU A 50 -5.49 -0.18 -3.88
N SER A 51 -5.74 -1.00 -2.86
CA SER A 51 -5.09 -0.89 -1.55
C SER A 51 -3.57 -1.15 -1.63
N VAL A 52 -3.13 -2.11 -2.45
CA VAL A 52 -1.68 -2.37 -2.67
C VAL A 52 -1.00 -1.17 -3.32
N ILE A 53 -1.62 -0.56 -4.33
CA ILE A 53 -1.10 0.65 -4.98
C ILE A 53 -0.98 1.79 -3.97
N LYS A 54 -2.00 1.97 -3.12
CA LYS A 54 -1.99 2.97 -2.05
C LYS A 54 -0.82 2.77 -1.09
N ALA A 55 -0.63 1.54 -0.63
CA ALA A 55 0.48 1.19 0.26
C ALA A 55 1.85 1.45 -0.40
N ALA A 56 2.00 1.11 -1.68
CA ALA A 56 3.23 1.37 -2.43
C ALA A 56 3.53 2.86 -2.54
N LEU A 57 2.53 3.70 -2.82
CA LEU A 57 2.66 5.16 -2.86
C LEU A 57 3.06 5.74 -1.50
N ILE A 58 2.46 5.25 -0.42
CA ILE A 58 2.80 5.69 0.95
C ILE A 58 4.25 5.33 1.29
N ILE A 59 4.65 4.09 1.03
CA ILE A 59 6.01 3.61 1.34
C ILE A 59 7.05 4.36 0.49
N ALA A 60 6.80 4.53 -0.81
CA ALA A 60 7.76 5.18 -1.69
C ALA A 60 7.98 6.66 -1.35
N TYR A 61 6.90 7.39 -1.06
CA TYR A 61 6.94 8.85 -0.92
C TYR A 61 6.90 9.33 0.53
N PHE A 62 5.98 8.84 1.36
CA PHE A 62 5.86 9.30 2.76
C PHE A 62 6.88 8.66 3.69
N MET A 63 7.28 7.41 3.45
CA MET A 63 8.40 6.78 4.16
C MET A 63 9.75 7.10 3.52
N HIS A 64 9.81 8.10 2.62
CA HIS A 64 11.02 8.62 1.97
C HIS A 64 11.88 7.58 1.22
N LEU A 65 11.35 6.37 1.06
CA LEU A 65 12.10 5.20 0.66
C LEU A 65 12.70 5.34 -0.73
N MET A 66 12.07 6.12 -1.63
CA MET A 66 12.53 6.41 -2.99
C MET A 66 13.88 7.16 -3.04
N PHE A 67 14.26 7.89 -1.99
CA PHE A 67 15.50 8.68 -1.92
C PHE A 67 16.51 8.15 -0.90
N GLU A 68 16.19 7.04 -0.22
CA GLU A 68 16.99 6.50 0.88
C GLU A 68 17.87 5.31 0.45
N VAL A 69 18.80 4.91 1.32
CA VAL A 69 19.81 3.87 1.08
C VAL A 69 19.14 2.54 0.69
N PRO A 70 19.62 1.84 -0.36
CA PRO A 70 18.97 0.61 -0.86
C PRO A 70 18.88 -0.52 0.18
N PHE A 71 19.75 -0.53 1.19
CA PHE A 71 19.70 -1.50 2.28
C PHE A 71 18.44 -1.37 3.16
N MET A 72 18.01 -0.13 3.43
CA MET A 72 16.81 0.14 4.23
C MET A 72 15.54 -0.27 3.49
N ARG A 73 15.52 -0.08 2.17
CA ARG A 73 14.47 -0.62 1.27
C ARG A 73 14.38 -2.14 1.36
N PHE A 74 15.53 -2.81 1.28
CA PHE A 74 15.59 -4.27 1.34
C PHE A 74 15.09 -4.81 2.69
N MET A 75 15.48 -4.18 3.80
CA MET A 75 15.02 -4.58 5.14
C MET A 75 13.50 -4.44 5.30
N LEU A 76 12.90 -3.35 4.81
CA LEU A 76 11.44 -3.16 4.83
C LEU A 76 10.73 -4.22 3.98
N MET A 77 11.22 -4.46 2.75
CA MET A 77 10.64 -5.47 1.87
C MET A 77 10.76 -6.88 2.47
N ALA A 78 11.90 -7.21 3.07
CA ALA A 78 12.10 -8.46 3.78
C ALA A 78 11.15 -8.62 4.97
N ALA A 79 10.91 -7.55 5.74
CA ALA A 79 9.95 -7.58 6.85
C ALA A 79 8.51 -7.79 6.37
N ILE A 80 8.09 -7.13 5.27
CA ILE A 80 6.77 -7.34 4.67
C ILE A 80 6.61 -8.78 4.18
N VAL A 81 7.60 -9.30 3.44
CA VAL A 81 7.57 -10.69 2.96
C VAL A 81 7.51 -11.67 4.13
N ALA A 82 8.32 -11.48 5.16
CA ALA A 82 8.29 -12.31 6.36
C ALA A 82 6.91 -12.25 7.06
N CYS A 83 6.31 -11.07 7.19
CA CYS A 83 4.98 -10.91 7.75
C CYS A 83 3.91 -11.67 6.95
N LEU A 84 3.93 -11.56 5.63
CA LEU A 84 3.02 -12.30 4.74
C LEU A 84 3.23 -13.82 4.85
N CYS A 85 4.49 -14.28 4.87
CA CYS A 85 4.80 -15.70 5.07
C CYS A 85 4.26 -16.23 6.39
N LEU A 86 4.46 -15.49 7.49
CA LEU A 86 3.91 -15.87 8.79
C LEU A 86 2.38 -15.93 8.74
N MET A 87 1.72 -14.94 8.14
CA MET A 87 0.27 -14.92 7.99
C MET A 87 -0.24 -16.15 7.21
N CYS A 88 0.46 -16.57 6.15
CA CYS A 88 0.14 -17.79 5.40
C CYS A 88 0.29 -19.06 6.24
N ILE A 89 1.34 -19.15 7.08
CA ILE A 89 1.57 -20.30 7.96
C ILE A 89 0.45 -20.39 9.01
N PHE A 90 0.10 -19.29 9.67
CA PHE A 90 -1.00 -19.24 10.63
C PHE A 90 -2.34 -19.62 10.00
N PHE A 91 -2.59 -19.19 8.76
CA PHE A 91 -3.81 -19.55 8.05
C PHE A 91 -3.88 -21.05 7.73
N ALA A 92 -2.77 -21.65 7.30
CA ALA A 92 -2.68 -23.09 7.07
C ALA A 92 -2.88 -23.90 8.35
N ASP A 93 -2.35 -23.42 9.48
CA ASP A 93 -2.52 -24.04 10.78
C ASP A 93 -3.97 -23.95 11.29
N ALA A 94 -4.62 -22.79 11.12
CA ALA A 94 -6.04 -22.61 11.44
C ALA A 94 -6.95 -23.57 10.65
N MET A 95 -6.69 -23.74 9.35
CA MET A 95 -7.40 -24.72 8.51
C MET A 95 -7.14 -26.17 8.97
N ARG A 96 -5.93 -26.46 9.45
CA ARG A 96 -5.58 -27.76 10.02
C ARG A 96 -6.33 -28.04 11.31
N ILE A 97 -6.46 -27.07 12.22
CA ILE A 97 -7.22 -27.20 13.47
C ILE A 97 -8.72 -27.46 13.19
N LEU A 98 -9.31 -26.75 12.23
CA LEU A 98 -10.69 -26.99 11.78
C LEU A 98 -10.88 -28.42 11.24
N SER A 99 -9.91 -28.94 10.49
CA SER A 99 -9.95 -30.31 9.97
C SER A 99 -9.81 -31.39 11.05
N LEU A 100 -9.16 -31.06 12.18
CA LEU A 100 -8.94 -31.97 13.30
C LEU A 100 -10.13 -32.01 14.28
N GLY A 101 -11.18 -31.22 14.04
CA GLY A 101 -12.49 -31.41 14.71
C GLY A 101 -12.47 -31.27 16.23
N VAL A 102 -11.58 -30.45 16.79
CA VAL A 102 -11.67 -30.08 18.21
C VAL A 102 -12.88 -29.14 18.36
N LYS A 103 -14.00 -29.71 18.80
CA LYS A 103 -15.16 -28.98 19.31
C LYS A 103 -14.86 -28.37 20.67
#